data_AF-B5H984-F1
#
_entry.id   AF-B5H984-F1
#
_cell.length_a   1.000
_cell.length_b   1.000
_cell.length_c   1.000
_cell.angle_alpha   90.00
_cell.angle_beta   90.00
_cell.angle_gamma   90.00
#
_symmetry.space_group_name_H-M   'P 1'
#
loop_
_entity.id
_entity.type
_entity.pdbx_description
1 polymer ?
#
loop_
_entity_poly.entity_id
_entity_poly.type
_entity_poly.pdbx_seq_one_letter_code
_entity_poly.pdbx_strand_id
1 'polypeptide(L)'
;MGMAPTPALTPSAVAASMRQAAPHAWPTSDDTDRDAYLTGLHPGADIDHRGTPFTRLLLQSLLQALHDPATQKCRFGEALFDRARFSGGARFDQAEFAGSAWFRAAEFSGPAAFGRVQFSRLSRFDQAQFSGDAVFSEVRFAGDAGFSGAQFADGARFGGAQFAHGARFSGAQFSGVAVFDRVQFSGGAQFGGAQFSNAARFNETHVTGDAVFDRATFSGPAGFREARFAGHVAFAGARFVEMTRFGPVVCTGTVDLSGAVFEVPVTLEIAAREEVRCERTRWESTATLRLRYATVDLSHAVLLFPVAVTAHPAPFTTDTGTAVDERLLQSLEDRVCVVSVRGVDAAHLMLTDTDLSDCLFAGAFHLDQLRLEGRCTFAPTPTGPRHSHHIWLCRWSPRRTLAEEHHWRAQASGRPATPLGQPSSPRYWRTGPHHPDHDQTPDPEDVAAIYRQLRKAFEDGKNEPGAADFYYGEMEMRRHDYTGTPPGERGLLWAYWLVSGYGLRASRALGWLVAAMAVTVVLIMGLGLPDSSPQQVASGAIPAGGGPVTLIVDEQNPELTLRLGDRFTGERLDQAFRVVLNSVVFRSSGQDLTTWGTYIEMVSRFTEPVLLALAILAMRSRIKR
;
A
#
# COMPACT_ATOMS: atom_id res chain seq x y z
N MET A 1 23.55 68.73 5.85
CA MET A 1 22.85 67.77 4.96
C MET A 1 22.18 66.77 5.88
N GLY A 2 20.98 66.99 6.42
CA GLY A 2 19.74 67.24 5.71
C GLY A 2 18.90 65.96 5.75
N MET A 3 18.39 65.59 6.94
CA MET A 3 17.40 64.53 7.11
C MET A 3 16.09 64.95 6.43
N ALA A 4 15.55 64.09 5.56
CA ALA A 4 14.18 64.16 5.06
C ALA A 4 13.56 62.75 5.13
N PRO A 5 12.39 62.56 5.76
CA PRO A 5 11.71 61.29 5.81
C PRO A 5 10.91 61.01 4.52
N THR A 6 10.82 59.74 4.19
CA THR A 6 10.03 59.10 3.12
C THR A 6 8.54 59.41 3.26
N PRO A 7 7.80 59.79 2.19
CA PRO A 7 6.35 59.90 2.27
C PRO A 7 5.69 58.51 2.11
N ALA A 8 4.82 58.19 3.07
CA ALA A 8 3.90 57.06 3.02
C ALA A 8 2.83 57.30 1.94
N LEU A 9 2.64 56.33 1.05
CA LEU A 9 1.56 56.31 0.06
C LEU A 9 0.23 55.96 0.75
N THR A 10 -0.67 56.93 0.87
CA THR A 10 -2.05 56.73 1.36
C THR A 10 -2.94 56.03 0.32
N PRO A 11 -3.91 55.20 0.73
CA PRO A 11 -4.77 54.38 -0.14
C PRO A 11 -5.90 55.17 -0.85
N SER A 12 -5.63 56.42 -1.25
CA SER A 12 -6.66 57.32 -1.80
C SER A 12 -6.59 57.50 -3.33
N ALA A 13 -5.58 56.94 -4.01
CA ALA A 13 -5.38 57.17 -5.45
C ALA A 13 -6.00 56.09 -6.37
N VAL A 14 -6.41 54.93 -5.83
CA VAL A 14 -7.12 53.89 -6.61
C VAL A 14 -8.64 54.12 -6.60
N ALA A 15 -9.17 54.85 -5.62
CA ALA A 15 -10.60 55.16 -5.51
C ALA A 15 -11.09 56.28 -6.47
N ALA A 16 -10.17 57.00 -7.12
CA ALA A 16 -10.52 58.19 -7.91
C ALA A 16 -10.74 57.92 -9.41
N SER A 17 -10.39 56.73 -9.92
CA SER A 17 -10.64 56.36 -11.33
C SER A 17 -11.95 55.61 -11.56
N MET A 18 -12.73 55.34 -10.51
CA MET A 18 -14.08 54.72 -10.56
C MET A 18 -15.22 55.76 -10.63
N ARG A 19 -14.97 56.95 -11.19
CA ARG A 19 -15.98 58.01 -11.38
C ARG A 19 -16.27 58.26 -12.85
N GLN A 20 -16.81 57.26 -13.53
CA GLN A 20 -17.80 57.46 -14.59
C GLN A 20 -18.95 56.50 -14.30
N ALA A 21 -20.05 57.08 -13.82
CA ALA A 21 -21.19 56.39 -13.26
C ALA A 21 -21.98 55.65 -14.34
N ALA A 22 -22.01 54.32 -14.27
CA ALA A 22 -23.07 53.51 -14.86
C ALA A 22 -24.37 53.76 -14.07
N PRO A 23 -25.54 53.85 -14.70
CA PRO A 23 -26.79 54.19 -14.02
C PRO A 23 -27.15 53.14 -12.94
N HIS A 24 -27.42 53.67 -11.76
CA HIS A 24 -27.66 52.96 -10.50
C HIS A 24 -29.05 52.34 -10.43
N ALA A 25 -29.13 51.00 -10.35
CA ALA A 25 -30.32 50.23 -9.94
C ALA A 25 -31.61 50.51 -10.76
N TRP A 26 -32.65 49.68 -10.61
CA TRP A 26 -33.92 49.97 -11.28
C TRP A 26 -34.53 51.29 -10.78
N PRO A 27 -34.98 52.20 -11.66
CA PRO A 27 -35.90 53.25 -11.26
C PRO A 27 -37.21 52.59 -10.80
N THR A 28 -37.57 52.80 -9.53
CA THR A 28 -38.63 52.04 -8.85
C THR A 28 -40.04 52.63 -9.03
N SER A 29 -40.29 53.53 -9.98
CA SER A 29 -41.60 54.18 -10.04
C SER A 29 -42.15 54.65 -11.40
N ASP A 30 -41.53 54.37 -12.55
CA ASP A 30 -42.21 54.60 -13.84
C ASP A 30 -41.78 53.62 -14.94
N ASP A 31 -42.75 53.05 -15.65
CA ASP A 31 -42.49 52.18 -16.83
C ASP A 31 -41.69 52.95 -17.91
N THR A 32 -41.85 54.27 -17.97
CA THR A 32 -41.12 55.16 -18.88
C THR A 32 -39.63 55.27 -18.55
N ASP A 33 -39.27 55.36 -17.26
CA ASP A 33 -37.86 55.42 -16.84
C ASP A 33 -37.16 54.06 -17.10
N ARG A 34 -37.91 52.96 -16.98
CA ARG A 34 -37.43 51.61 -17.29
C ARG A 34 -37.17 51.44 -18.79
N ASP A 35 -38.08 51.89 -19.63
CA ASP A 35 -37.92 51.81 -21.09
C ASP A 35 -36.78 52.71 -21.58
N ALA A 36 -36.60 53.88 -20.96
CA ALA A 36 -35.45 54.76 -21.20
C ALA A 36 -34.11 54.10 -20.79
N TYR A 37 -34.06 53.44 -19.63
CA TYR A 37 -32.89 52.67 -19.21
C TYR A 37 -32.57 51.54 -20.21
N LEU A 38 -33.56 50.73 -20.59
CA LEU A 38 -33.38 49.60 -21.49
C LEU A 38 -32.94 50.03 -22.90
N THR A 39 -33.45 51.15 -23.41
CA THR A 39 -33.01 51.70 -24.72
C THR A 39 -31.62 52.31 -24.69
N GLY A 40 -31.12 52.73 -23.52
CA GLY A 40 -29.76 53.22 -23.33
C GLY A 40 -28.70 52.11 -23.24
N LEU A 41 -29.11 50.84 -23.07
CA LEU A 41 -28.20 49.71 -23.03
C LEU A 41 -27.72 49.36 -24.44
N HIS A 42 -26.45 48.97 -24.52
CA HIS A 42 -25.83 48.41 -25.71
C HIS A 42 -25.17 47.06 -25.37
N PRO A 43 -24.91 46.20 -26.36
CA PRO A 43 -24.18 44.96 -26.10
C PRO A 43 -22.83 45.23 -25.43
N GLY A 44 -22.54 44.49 -24.37
CA GLY A 44 -21.33 44.65 -23.56
C GLY A 44 -21.38 45.78 -22.52
N ALA A 45 -22.53 46.42 -22.30
CA ALA A 45 -22.70 47.40 -21.23
C ALA A 45 -22.58 46.77 -19.84
N ASP A 46 -22.07 47.55 -18.88
CA ASP A 46 -22.02 47.19 -17.47
C ASP A 46 -23.42 47.39 -16.82
N ILE A 47 -23.85 46.43 -16.01
CA ILE A 47 -25.17 46.44 -15.37
C ILE A 47 -25.07 46.19 -13.85
N ASP A 48 -25.88 46.94 -13.09
CA ASP A 48 -26.03 46.78 -11.65
C ASP A 48 -27.49 46.54 -11.26
N HIS A 49 -27.81 45.28 -10.99
CA HIS A 49 -29.10 44.79 -10.56
C HIS A 49 -29.00 43.96 -9.27
N ARG A 50 -28.19 44.42 -8.32
CA ARG A 50 -28.11 43.81 -7.00
C ARG A 50 -29.42 43.97 -6.21
N GLY A 51 -29.91 42.88 -5.61
CA GLY A 51 -31.12 42.87 -4.78
C GLY A 51 -32.43 42.96 -5.57
N THR A 52 -32.37 43.00 -6.89
CA THR A 52 -33.52 43.37 -7.70
C THR A 52 -34.40 42.17 -8.10
N PRO A 53 -35.74 42.24 -7.95
CA PRO A 53 -36.66 41.17 -8.34
C PRO A 53 -36.98 41.14 -9.84
N PHE A 54 -36.51 40.13 -10.56
CA PHE A 54 -36.80 39.87 -11.96
C PHE A 54 -38.05 39.01 -12.13
N THR A 55 -39.03 39.52 -12.89
CA THR A 55 -40.03 38.67 -13.55
C THR A 55 -39.47 38.12 -14.87
N ARG A 56 -40.11 37.08 -15.42
CA ARG A 56 -39.70 36.49 -16.71
C ARG A 56 -39.65 37.54 -17.83
N LEU A 57 -40.67 38.40 -17.91
CA LEU A 57 -40.76 39.43 -18.95
C LEU A 57 -39.68 40.49 -18.79
N LEU A 58 -39.42 40.93 -17.56
CA LEU A 58 -38.40 41.94 -17.27
C LEU A 58 -37.00 41.44 -17.65
N LEU A 59 -36.69 40.18 -17.36
CA LEU A 59 -35.42 39.58 -17.80
C LEU A 59 -35.33 39.47 -19.33
N GLN A 60 -36.43 39.10 -20.00
CA GLN A 60 -36.45 39.04 -21.47
C GLN A 60 -36.19 40.42 -22.10
N SER A 61 -36.79 41.48 -21.56
CA SER A 61 -36.54 42.85 -22.02
C SER A 61 -35.08 43.27 -21.83
N LEU A 62 -34.47 42.93 -20.68
CA LEU A 62 -33.04 43.19 -20.44
C LEU A 62 -32.15 42.45 -21.44
N LEU A 63 -32.43 41.17 -21.68
CA LEU A 63 -31.65 40.35 -22.62
C LEU A 63 -31.77 40.84 -24.06
N GLN A 64 -32.97 41.29 -24.46
CA GLN A 64 -33.21 41.86 -25.78
C GLN A 64 -32.43 43.16 -25.99
N ALA A 65 -32.33 44.01 -24.95
CA ALA A 65 -31.55 45.24 -25.00
C ALA A 65 -30.02 44.99 -25.14
N LEU A 66 -29.54 43.87 -24.58
CA LEU A 66 -28.12 43.49 -24.63
C LEU A 66 -27.79 42.52 -25.78
N HIS A 67 -28.75 42.25 -26.66
CA HIS A 67 -28.57 41.36 -27.79
C HIS A 67 -27.70 42.00 -28.88
N ASP A 68 -26.58 41.36 -29.21
CA ASP A 68 -25.71 41.76 -30.31
C ASP A 68 -26.18 41.08 -31.61
N PRO A 69 -26.69 41.84 -32.60
CA PRO A 69 -27.18 41.27 -33.84
C PRO A 69 -26.06 40.65 -34.70
N ALA A 70 -24.80 41.05 -34.52
CA ALA A 70 -23.69 40.50 -35.30
C ALA A 70 -23.31 39.09 -34.84
N THR A 71 -23.30 38.87 -33.52
CA THR A 71 -22.92 37.57 -32.92
C THR A 71 -24.13 36.69 -32.58
N GLN A 72 -25.35 37.23 -32.67
CA GLN A 72 -26.61 36.60 -32.26
C GLN A 72 -26.60 36.15 -30.78
N LYS A 73 -25.81 36.84 -29.94
CA LYS A 73 -25.65 36.53 -28.52
C LYS A 73 -25.96 37.74 -27.65
N CYS A 74 -26.44 37.51 -26.43
CA CYS A 74 -26.53 38.56 -25.43
C CYS A 74 -25.13 38.80 -24.85
N ARG A 75 -24.64 40.04 -24.89
CA ARG A 75 -23.30 40.39 -24.37
C ARG A 75 -23.42 41.33 -23.18
N PHE A 76 -22.77 40.95 -22.08
CA PHE A 76 -22.70 41.69 -20.83
C PHE A 76 -21.28 42.19 -20.59
N GLY A 77 -21.12 43.40 -20.06
CA GLY A 77 -19.88 43.89 -19.47
C GLY A 77 -19.68 43.29 -18.08
N GLU A 78 -19.40 44.13 -17.08
CA GLU A 78 -19.56 43.79 -15.66
C GLU A 78 -21.05 43.60 -15.34
N ALA A 79 -21.42 42.46 -14.75
CA ALA A 79 -22.81 42.13 -14.44
C ALA A 79 -22.98 41.83 -12.94
N LEU A 80 -23.67 42.73 -12.23
CA LEU A 80 -23.92 42.61 -10.79
C LEU A 80 -25.38 42.21 -10.51
N PHE A 81 -25.61 40.95 -10.18
CA PHE A 81 -26.89 40.36 -9.79
C PHE A 81 -26.88 39.81 -8.36
N ASP A 82 -25.95 40.24 -7.50
CA ASP A 82 -25.89 39.77 -6.11
C ASP A 82 -27.23 40.00 -5.40
N ARG A 83 -27.78 38.96 -4.76
CA ARG A 83 -29.10 38.98 -4.09
C ARG A 83 -30.30 39.29 -5.01
N ALA A 84 -30.13 39.23 -6.33
CA ALA A 84 -31.26 39.36 -7.26
C ALA A 84 -32.22 38.17 -7.10
N ARG A 85 -33.51 38.39 -7.37
CA ARG A 85 -34.56 37.37 -7.22
C ARG A 85 -35.27 37.14 -8.55
N PHE A 86 -35.10 35.97 -9.15
CA PHE A 86 -35.75 35.58 -10.39
C PHE A 86 -36.99 34.74 -10.09
N SER A 87 -38.17 35.37 -10.11
CA SER A 87 -39.44 34.70 -9.78
C SER A 87 -39.95 33.78 -10.91
N GLY A 88 -39.49 34.02 -12.14
CA GLY A 88 -39.73 33.16 -13.30
C GLY A 88 -38.49 32.38 -13.74
N GLY A 89 -38.61 31.65 -14.85
CA GLY A 89 -37.45 31.00 -15.47
C GLY A 89 -36.45 32.02 -15.97
N ALA A 90 -35.19 31.90 -15.53
CA ALA A 90 -34.10 32.80 -15.88
C ALA A 90 -33.23 32.16 -16.97
N ARG A 91 -33.32 32.65 -18.21
CA ARG A 91 -32.64 32.05 -19.36
C ARG A 91 -31.54 32.98 -19.88
N PHE A 92 -30.30 32.60 -19.67
CA PHE A 92 -29.09 33.26 -20.16
C PHE A 92 -28.37 32.41 -21.22
N ASP A 93 -29.01 31.37 -21.78
CA ASP A 93 -28.37 30.45 -22.72
C ASP A 93 -27.61 31.17 -23.84
N GLN A 94 -26.40 30.70 -24.12
CA GLN A 94 -25.48 31.25 -25.13
C GLN A 94 -25.01 32.71 -24.90
N ALA A 95 -25.31 33.31 -23.74
CA ALA A 95 -24.81 34.65 -23.40
C ALA A 95 -23.28 34.68 -23.22
N GLU A 96 -22.72 35.88 -23.37
CA GLU A 96 -21.30 36.18 -23.14
C GLU A 96 -21.18 37.26 -22.07
N PHE A 97 -20.48 36.95 -20.98
CA PHE A 97 -20.11 37.90 -19.94
C PHE A 97 -18.64 38.25 -20.12
N ALA A 98 -18.37 39.40 -20.75
CA ALA A 98 -17.03 39.89 -21.02
C ALA A 98 -16.34 40.41 -19.76
N GLY A 99 -17.11 41.01 -18.83
CA GLY A 99 -16.68 41.39 -17.49
C GLY A 99 -16.98 40.31 -16.43
N SER A 100 -16.83 40.67 -15.16
CA SER A 100 -17.13 39.77 -14.05
C SER A 100 -18.64 39.60 -13.86
N ALA A 101 -19.09 38.39 -13.54
CA ALA A 101 -20.51 38.09 -13.32
C ALA A 101 -20.77 37.65 -11.88
N TRP A 102 -21.56 38.44 -11.15
CA TRP A 102 -21.79 38.28 -9.72
C TRP A 102 -23.25 37.93 -9.45
N PHE A 103 -23.51 36.71 -8.97
CA PHE A 103 -24.81 36.16 -8.61
C PHE A 103 -24.82 35.66 -7.16
N ARG A 104 -24.02 36.27 -6.27
CA ARG A 104 -23.91 35.77 -4.89
C ARG A 104 -25.23 35.93 -4.17
N ALA A 105 -25.67 34.87 -3.49
CA ALA A 105 -26.96 34.81 -2.83
C ALA A 105 -28.16 35.20 -3.71
N ALA A 106 -28.05 35.05 -5.04
CA ALA A 106 -29.17 35.22 -5.95
C ALA A 106 -30.16 34.06 -5.79
N GLU A 107 -31.45 34.35 -5.91
CA GLU A 107 -32.54 33.38 -5.77
C GLU A 107 -33.18 33.13 -7.13
N PHE A 108 -33.21 31.88 -7.59
CA PHE A 108 -33.87 31.45 -8.83
C PHE A 108 -35.04 30.54 -8.48
N SER A 109 -36.25 31.10 -8.43
CA SER A 109 -37.46 30.35 -8.08
C SER A 109 -37.93 29.43 -9.20
N GLY A 110 -37.62 29.76 -10.46
CA GLY A 110 -37.87 28.92 -11.63
C GLY A 110 -36.60 28.29 -12.20
N PRO A 111 -36.70 27.57 -13.34
CA PRO A 111 -35.53 27.01 -14.01
C PRO A 111 -34.51 28.10 -14.40
N ALA A 112 -33.24 27.87 -14.10
CA ALA A 112 -32.14 28.77 -14.40
C ALA A 112 -31.24 28.14 -15.47
N ALA A 113 -31.24 28.71 -16.67
CA ALA A 113 -30.53 28.17 -17.83
C ALA A 113 -29.33 29.07 -18.19
N PHE A 114 -28.13 28.51 -18.06
CA PHE A 114 -26.83 29.07 -18.41
C PHE A 114 -26.09 28.14 -19.38
N GLY A 115 -26.84 27.41 -20.22
CA GLY A 115 -26.28 26.48 -21.19
C GLY A 115 -25.44 27.20 -22.23
N ARG A 116 -24.23 26.71 -22.50
CA ARG A 116 -23.28 27.29 -23.47
C ARG A 116 -22.92 28.76 -23.21
N VAL A 117 -23.08 29.25 -21.98
CA VAL A 117 -22.65 30.59 -21.59
C VAL A 117 -21.12 30.67 -21.55
N GLN A 118 -20.59 31.85 -21.85
CA GLN A 118 -19.16 32.13 -21.76
C GLN A 118 -18.92 33.22 -20.71
N PHE A 119 -18.22 32.88 -19.63
CA PHE A 119 -17.75 33.83 -18.62
C PHE A 119 -16.27 34.09 -18.85
N SER A 120 -15.91 35.28 -19.35
CA SER A 120 -14.53 35.64 -19.70
C SER A 120 -13.68 36.00 -18.48
N ARG A 121 -14.32 36.38 -17.37
CA ARG A 121 -13.67 36.76 -16.10
C ARG A 121 -14.22 35.93 -14.93
N LEU A 122 -14.14 36.46 -13.71
CA LEU A 122 -14.63 35.81 -12.50
C LEU A 122 -16.15 35.63 -12.58
N SER A 123 -16.62 34.47 -12.14
CA SER A 123 -18.06 34.18 -11.98
C SER A 123 -18.35 33.68 -10.58
N ARG A 124 -19.37 34.25 -9.93
CA ARG A 124 -19.66 33.99 -8.51
C ARG A 124 -21.13 33.70 -8.29
N PHE A 125 -21.44 32.45 -7.99
CA PHE A 125 -22.76 31.94 -7.58
C PHE A 125 -22.73 31.45 -6.13
N ASP A 126 -21.78 31.95 -5.32
CA ASP A 126 -21.66 31.56 -3.93
C ASP A 126 -22.96 31.87 -3.17
N GLN A 127 -23.46 30.90 -2.39
CA GLN A 127 -24.74 30.96 -1.67
C GLN A 127 -25.99 31.18 -2.54
N ALA A 128 -25.89 31.05 -3.87
CA ALA A 128 -27.05 31.14 -4.75
C ALA A 128 -28.02 29.97 -4.50
N GLN A 129 -29.32 30.25 -4.65
CA GLN A 129 -30.39 29.28 -4.43
C GLN A 129 -31.10 29.01 -5.75
N PHE A 130 -31.07 27.76 -6.20
CA PHE A 130 -31.76 27.29 -7.39
C PHE A 130 -32.90 26.37 -6.95
N SER A 131 -34.12 26.91 -6.94
CA SER A 131 -35.31 26.15 -6.57
C SER A 131 -35.80 25.25 -7.70
N GLY A 132 -35.57 25.64 -8.96
CA GLY A 132 -35.80 24.82 -10.14
C GLY A 132 -34.52 24.28 -10.76
N ASP A 133 -34.66 23.54 -11.87
CA ASP A 133 -33.53 22.99 -12.63
C ASP A 133 -32.49 24.07 -12.98
N ALA A 134 -31.23 23.81 -12.61
CA ALA A 134 -30.08 24.67 -12.91
C ALA A 134 -29.22 24.04 -14.00
N VAL A 135 -29.21 24.64 -15.19
CA VAL A 135 -28.53 24.10 -16.37
C VAL A 135 -27.30 24.94 -16.69
N PHE A 136 -26.13 24.37 -16.45
CA PHE A 136 -24.80 24.89 -16.77
C PHE A 136 -24.08 24.01 -17.80
N SER A 137 -24.83 23.26 -18.62
CA SER A 137 -24.25 22.34 -19.61
C SER A 137 -23.44 23.11 -20.66
N GLU A 138 -22.27 22.59 -21.02
CA GLU A 138 -21.35 23.17 -22.01
C GLU A 138 -20.95 24.64 -21.73
N VAL A 139 -21.10 25.12 -20.49
CA VAL A 139 -20.65 26.45 -20.06
C VAL A 139 -19.11 26.53 -20.09
N ARG A 140 -18.57 27.71 -20.39
CA ARG A 140 -17.13 27.97 -20.36
C ARG A 140 -16.82 29.06 -19.35
N PHE A 141 -16.10 28.70 -18.30
CA PHE A 141 -15.55 29.61 -17.31
C PHE A 141 -14.07 29.83 -17.59
N ALA A 142 -13.74 30.99 -18.18
CA ALA A 142 -12.36 31.37 -18.47
C ALA A 142 -11.62 31.85 -17.22
N GLY A 143 -12.33 32.42 -16.23
CA GLY A 143 -11.80 32.74 -14.90
C GLY A 143 -12.24 31.74 -13.83
N ASP A 144 -11.91 32.04 -12.57
CA ASP A 144 -12.39 31.27 -11.40
C ASP A 144 -13.94 31.27 -11.33
N ALA A 145 -14.51 30.11 -11.03
CA ALA A 145 -15.95 29.94 -10.82
C ALA A 145 -16.24 29.53 -9.37
N GLY A 146 -17.07 30.32 -8.68
CA GLY A 146 -17.50 30.06 -7.30
C GLY A 146 -18.96 29.62 -7.21
N PHE A 147 -19.21 28.54 -6.49
CA PHE A 147 -20.52 27.97 -6.14
C PHE A 147 -20.53 27.53 -4.67
N SER A 148 -19.67 28.14 -3.83
CA SER A 148 -19.53 27.72 -2.44
C SER A 148 -20.81 27.95 -1.66
N GLY A 149 -21.32 26.90 -1.02
CA GLY A 149 -22.60 26.91 -0.31
C GLY A 149 -23.83 27.15 -1.19
N ALA A 150 -23.71 27.04 -2.52
CA ALA A 150 -24.87 27.10 -3.41
C ALA A 150 -25.82 25.92 -3.14
N GLN A 151 -27.12 26.17 -3.30
CA GLN A 151 -28.17 25.18 -3.05
C GLN A 151 -28.93 24.90 -4.34
N PHE A 152 -28.97 23.63 -4.73
CA PHE A 152 -29.70 23.12 -5.88
C PHE A 152 -30.80 22.19 -5.38
N ALA A 153 -32.04 22.69 -5.34
CA ALA A 153 -33.19 21.92 -4.88
C ALA A 153 -33.57 20.82 -5.89
N ASP A 154 -33.59 21.20 -7.17
CA ASP A 154 -33.85 20.30 -8.31
C ASP A 154 -32.54 19.90 -9.01
N GLY A 155 -32.60 19.46 -10.27
CA GLY A 155 -31.44 18.95 -11.01
C GLY A 155 -30.41 20.03 -11.31
N ALA A 156 -29.13 19.74 -11.05
CA ALA A 156 -27.99 20.58 -11.38
C ALA A 156 -27.16 19.92 -12.50
N ARG A 157 -27.15 20.51 -13.70
CA ARG A 157 -26.51 19.91 -14.88
C ARG A 157 -25.32 20.75 -15.31
N PHE A 158 -24.11 20.26 -15.06
CA PHE A 158 -22.84 20.83 -15.50
C PHE A 158 -22.22 20.03 -16.65
N GLY A 159 -22.96 19.11 -17.28
CA GLY A 159 -22.40 18.20 -18.28
C GLY A 159 -21.65 18.91 -19.42
N GLY A 160 -20.40 18.50 -19.66
CA GLY A 160 -19.54 19.12 -20.68
C GLY A 160 -19.04 20.53 -20.35
N ALA A 161 -19.24 21.03 -19.13
CA ALA A 161 -18.70 22.32 -18.70
C ALA A 161 -17.17 22.34 -18.72
N GLN A 162 -16.61 23.52 -18.95
CA GLN A 162 -15.17 23.76 -19.01
C GLN A 162 -14.78 24.85 -18.03
N PHE A 163 -13.89 24.52 -17.09
CA PHE A 163 -13.33 25.43 -16.10
C PHE A 163 -11.84 25.59 -16.37
N ALA A 164 -11.43 26.73 -16.94
CA ALA A 164 -10.03 26.99 -17.27
C ALA A 164 -9.17 27.22 -16.00
N HIS A 165 -9.79 27.68 -14.92
CA HIS A 165 -9.17 27.95 -13.63
C HIS A 165 -9.93 27.21 -12.50
N GLY A 166 -9.77 27.65 -11.25
CA GLY A 166 -10.33 26.93 -10.10
C GLY A 166 -11.86 26.99 -10.07
N ALA A 167 -12.49 25.84 -9.77
CA ALA A 167 -13.92 25.73 -9.55
C ALA A 167 -14.21 25.33 -8.10
N ARG A 168 -15.01 26.13 -7.38
CA ARG A 168 -15.28 25.93 -5.95
C ARG A 168 -16.75 25.64 -5.69
N PHE A 169 -17.07 24.40 -5.34
CA PHE A 169 -18.38 23.90 -4.90
C PHE A 169 -18.37 23.50 -3.40
N SER A 170 -17.39 23.97 -2.63
CA SER A 170 -17.26 23.63 -1.21
C SER A 170 -18.54 23.96 -0.43
N GLY A 171 -19.06 22.99 0.33
CA GLY A 171 -20.30 23.11 1.09
C GLY A 171 -21.58 23.26 0.24
N ALA A 172 -21.52 23.09 -1.08
CA ALA A 172 -22.70 23.13 -1.92
C ALA A 172 -23.64 21.94 -1.64
N GLN A 173 -24.94 22.16 -1.78
CA GLN A 173 -25.98 21.18 -1.51
C GLN A 173 -26.74 20.86 -2.80
N PHE A 174 -26.71 19.60 -3.19
CA PHE A 174 -27.43 19.07 -4.34
C PHE A 174 -28.52 18.13 -3.82
N SER A 175 -29.74 18.63 -3.74
CA SER A 175 -30.91 17.86 -3.31
C SER A 175 -31.45 17.01 -4.46
N GLY A 176 -31.41 17.53 -5.69
CA GLY A 176 -31.69 16.80 -6.91
C GLY A 176 -30.48 16.09 -7.51
N VAL A 177 -30.64 15.55 -8.72
CA VAL A 177 -29.57 14.86 -9.47
C VAL A 177 -28.50 15.86 -9.89
N ALA A 178 -27.24 15.58 -9.57
CA ALA A 178 -26.09 16.39 -9.93
C ALA A 178 -25.28 15.71 -11.05
N VAL A 179 -25.17 16.36 -12.21
CA VAL A 179 -24.51 15.80 -13.39
C VAL A 179 -23.28 16.63 -13.74
N PHE A 180 -22.10 16.07 -13.51
CA PHE A 180 -20.78 16.59 -13.88
C PHE A 180 -20.10 15.71 -14.95
N ASP A 181 -20.89 14.99 -15.75
CA ASP A 181 -20.34 14.11 -16.78
C ASP A 181 -19.57 14.91 -17.85
N ARG A 182 -18.40 14.41 -18.24
CA ARG A 182 -17.52 15.01 -19.26
C ARG A 182 -17.09 16.45 -18.94
N VAL A 183 -17.07 16.82 -17.66
CA VAL A 183 -16.57 18.14 -17.24
C VAL A 183 -15.06 18.17 -17.31
N GLN A 184 -14.51 19.31 -17.74
CA GLN A 184 -13.07 19.55 -17.81
C GLN A 184 -12.69 20.64 -16.82
N PHE A 185 -11.87 20.30 -15.84
CA PHE A 185 -11.25 21.22 -14.90
C PHE A 185 -9.77 21.33 -15.22
N SER A 186 -9.36 22.41 -15.88
CA SER A 186 -7.93 22.70 -16.11
C SER A 186 -7.24 23.19 -14.84
N GLY A 187 -7.99 23.84 -13.94
CA GLY A 187 -7.58 24.13 -12.57
C GLY A 187 -8.01 23.06 -11.57
N GLY A 188 -7.94 23.39 -10.27
CA GLY A 188 -8.45 22.52 -9.19
C GLY A 188 -9.97 22.57 -9.06
N ALA A 189 -10.57 21.46 -8.64
CA ALA A 189 -12.01 21.31 -8.40
C ALA A 189 -12.27 21.01 -6.92
N GLN A 190 -12.96 21.91 -6.22
CA GLN A 190 -13.19 21.78 -4.77
C GLN A 190 -14.66 21.49 -4.48
N PHE A 191 -14.94 20.32 -3.94
CA PHE A 191 -16.25 19.83 -3.47
C PHE A 191 -16.22 19.49 -1.97
N GLY A 192 -15.25 20.02 -1.22
CA GLY A 192 -15.10 19.73 0.21
C GLY A 192 -16.35 20.09 1.00
N GLY A 193 -16.89 19.14 1.76
CA GLY A 193 -18.13 19.28 2.53
C GLY A 193 -19.41 19.39 1.68
N ALA A 194 -19.34 19.14 0.37
CA ALA A 194 -20.53 19.13 -0.49
C ALA A 194 -21.45 17.95 -0.14
N GLN A 195 -22.76 18.16 -0.29
CA GLN A 195 -23.78 17.16 0.02
C GLN A 195 -24.56 16.82 -1.24
N PHE A 196 -24.52 15.55 -1.62
CA PHE A 196 -25.28 15.00 -2.74
C PHE A 196 -26.35 14.07 -2.17
N SER A 197 -27.59 14.56 -2.10
CA SER A 197 -28.72 13.81 -1.52
C SER A 197 -29.29 12.78 -2.50
N ASN A 198 -29.05 12.99 -3.80
CA ASN A 198 -29.48 12.09 -4.87
C ASN A 198 -28.27 11.68 -5.74
N ALA A 199 -28.50 11.09 -6.90
CA ALA A 199 -27.45 10.61 -7.78
C ALA A 199 -26.47 11.73 -8.19
N ALA A 200 -25.18 11.45 -8.03
CA ALA A 200 -24.08 12.35 -8.39
C ALA A 200 -23.18 11.67 -9.43
N ARG A 201 -23.12 12.23 -10.63
CA ARG A 201 -22.40 11.63 -11.76
C ARG A 201 -21.20 12.48 -12.14
N PHE A 202 -20.01 11.90 -12.12
CA PHE A 202 -18.73 12.49 -12.52
C PHE A 202 -18.07 11.62 -13.60
N ASN A 203 -18.87 10.98 -14.47
CA ASN A 203 -18.32 10.05 -15.46
C ASN A 203 -17.55 10.82 -16.54
N GLU A 204 -16.44 10.26 -17.01
CA GLU A 204 -15.57 10.86 -18.03
C GLU A 204 -15.07 12.28 -17.65
N THR A 205 -15.05 12.60 -16.35
CA THR A 205 -14.54 13.90 -15.87
C THR A 205 -13.02 13.93 -16.01
N HIS A 206 -12.48 15.05 -16.48
CA HIS A 206 -11.05 15.28 -16.54
C HIS A 206 -10.64 16.44 -15.62
N VAL A 207 -9.77 16.16 -14.65
CA VAL A 207 -9.20 17.18 -13.76
C VAL A 207 -7.69 17.21 -13.95
N THR A 208 -7.17 18.34 -14.40
CA THR A 208 -5.72 18.54 -14.54
C THR A 208 -5.08 18.95 -13.21
N GLY A 209 -5.76 19.82 -12.43
CA GLY A 209 -5.35 20.14 -11.07
C GLY A 209 -5.81 19.12 -10.03
N ASP A 210 -5.85 19.53 -8.77
CA ASP A 210 -6.33 18.69 -7.67
C ASP A 210 -7.85 18.68 -7.58
N ALA A 211 -8.42 17.52 -7.24
CA ALA A 211 -9.84 17.34 -6.98
C ALA A 211 -10.09 16.99 -5.51
N VAL A 212 -10.81 17.83 -4.78
CA VAL A 212 -10.99 17.69 -3.33
C VAL A 212 -12.46 17.48 -3.00
N PHE A 213 -12.80 16.31 -2.47
CA PHE A 213 -14.13 15.88 -2.00
C PHE A 213 -14.12 15.60 -0.49
N ASP A 214 -13.17 16.16 0.25
CA ASP A 214 -13.03 15.92 1.69
C ASP A 214 -14.31 16.22 2.46
N ARG A 215 -14.75 15.27 3.29
CA ARG A 215 -16.00 15.34 4.06
C ARG A 215 -17.26 15.55 3.21
N ALA A 216 -17.19 15.25 1.91
CA ALA A 216 -18.39 15.22 1.07
C ALA A 216 -19.26 14.02 1.44
N THR A 217 -20.58 14.17 1.33
CA THR A 217 -21.54 13.10 1.57
C THR A 217 -22.29 12.76 0.30
N PHE A 218 -22.20 11.51 -0.12
CA PHE A 218 -22.95 10.94 -1.25
C PHE A 218 -24.01 9.99 -0.69
N SER A 219 -25.23 10.52 -0.53
CA SER A 219 -26.36 9.77 0.02
C SER A 219 -26.99 8.86 -1.04
N GLY A 220 -27.02 9.31 -2.30
CA GLY A 220 -27.45 8.49 -3.43
C GLY A 220 -26.28 7.87 -4.19
N PRO A 221 -26.54 7.22 -5.34
CA PRO A 221 -25.51 6.61 -6.16
C PRO A 221 -24.50 7.64 -6.69
N ALA A 222 -23.22 7.42 -6.44
CA ALA A 222 -22.12 8.20 -6.99
C ALA A 222 -21.40 7.42 -8.12
N GLY A 223 -21.08 8.09 -9.23
CA GLY A 223 -20.39 7.48 -10.37
C GLY A 223 -19.15 8.27 -10.78
N PHE A 224 -18.02 7.57 -10.93
CA PHE A 224 -16.73 8.11 -11.38
C PHE A 224 -16.15 7.28 -12.54
N ARG A 225 -17.02 6.73 -13.40
CA ARG A 225 -16.57 5.85 -14.49
C ARG A 225 -15.71 6.64 -15.47
N GLU A 226 -14.54 6.12 -15.80
CA GLU A 226 -13.61 6.74 -16.75
C GLU A 226 -13.15 8.15 -16.34
N ALA A 227 -13.24 8.48 -15.05
CA ALA A 227 -12.72 9.73 -14.51
C ALA A 227 -11.17 9.71 -14.54
N ARG A 228 -10.58 10.83 -14.95
CA ARG A 228 -9.13 10.99 -15.10
C ARG A 228 -8.64 12.18 -14.28
N PHE A 229 -7.71 11.93 -13.38
CA PHE A 229 -7.11 12.94 -12.50
C PHE A 229 -5.60 13.02 -12.78
N ALA A 230 -5.13 14.16 -13.28
CA ALA A 230 -3.71 14.40 -13.44
C ALA A 230 -3.04 14.87 -12.11
N GLY A 231 -3.79 15.60 -11.28
CA GLY A 231 -3.40 15.95 -9.92
C GLY A 231 -3.82 14.90 -8.88
N HIS A 232 -3.77 15.30 -7.61
CA HIS A 232 -4.24 14.48 -6.50
C HIS A 232 -5.77 14.51 -6.40
N VAL A 233 -6.37 13.39 -5.99
CA VAL A 233 -7.80 13.33 -5.68
C VAL A 233 -7.99 12.91 -4.22
N ALA A 234 -8.68 13.74 -3.45
CA ALA A 234 -8.91 13.52 -2.03
C ALA A 234 -10.40 13.35 -1.73
N PHE A 235 -10.72 12.32 -0.97
CA PHE A 235 -12.03 12.00 -0.42
C PHE A 235 -11.91 11.82 1.10
N ALA A 236 -11.02 12.58 1.74
CA ALA A 236 -10.71 12.37 3.14
C ALA A 236 -11.94 12.63 4.02
N GLY A 237 -12.37 11.64 4.80
CA GLY A 237 -13.58 11.69 5.59
C GLY A 237 -14.88 11.73 4.79
N ALA A 238 -14.87 11.41 3.49
CA ALA A 238 -16.07 11.36 2.68
C ALA A 238 -16.96 10.16 3.05
N ARG A 239 -18.29 10.31 2.92
CA ARG A 239 -19.25 9.26 3.22
C ARG A 239 -19.99 8.82 1.97
N PHE A 240 -19.98 7.52 1.70
CA PHE A 240 -20.65 6.88 0.56
C PHE A 240 -21.70 5.90 1.06
N VAL A 241 -22.98 6.29 0.94
CA VAL A 241 -24.10 5.51 1.48
C VAL A 241 -24.56 4.43 0.50
N GLU A 242 -24.77 4.78 -0.77
CA GLU A 242 -25.32 3.85 -1.79
C GLU A 242 -24.34 3.52 -2.93
N MET A 243 -23.04 3.75 -2.72
CA MET A 243 -22.04 3.58 -3.76
C MET A 243 -21.61 2.12 -3.93
N THR A 244 -21.92 1.52 -5.08
CA THR A 244 -21.59 0.12 -5.37
C THR A 244 -20.34 -0.07 -6.25
N ARG A 245 -19.94 0.95 -7.00
CA ARG A 245 -18.74 0.92 -7.85
C ARG A 245 -18.05 2.27 -7.90
N PHE A 246 -16.74 2.29 -7.66
CA PHE A 246 -15.84 3.43 -7.83
C PHE A 246 -14.88 3.14 -8.99
N GLY A 247 -15.03 3.86 -10.10
CA GLY A 247 -14.18 3.69 -11.28
C GLY A 247 -14.75 2.80 -12.38
N PRO A 248 -13.94 2.48 -13.41
CA PRO A 248 -12.49 2.65 -13.47
C PRO A 248 -12.01 4.11 -13.38
N VAL A 249 -11.08 4.42 -12.47
CA VAL A 249 -10.44 5.74 -12.32
C VAL A 249 -8.96 5.65 -12.66
N VAL A 250 -8.45 6.63 -13.40
CA VAL A 250 -7.01 6.79 -13.68
C VAL A 250 -6.51 8.05 -12.97
N CYS A 251 -5.52 7.91 -12.09
CA CYS A 251 -4.92 9.01 -11.34
C CYS A 251 -3.39 8.99 -11.46
N THR A 252 -2.77 10.09 -11.87
CA THR A 252 -1.29 10.19 -11.85
C THR A 252 -0.71 10.66 -10.52
N GLY A 253 -1.55 11.25 -9.66
CA GLY A 253 -1.18 11.60 -8.29
C GLY A 253 -1.62 10.54 -7.28
N THR A 254 -1.94 11.02 -6.09
CA THR A 254 -2.43 10.22 -4.95
C THR A 254 -3.96 10.21 -4.93
N VAL A 255 -4.55 9.04 -4.65
CA VAL A 255 -5.97 8.87 -4.34
C VAL A 255 -6.11 8.71 -2.83
N ASP A 256 -6.60 9.74 -2.15
CA ASP A 256 -6.77 9.73 -0.69
C ASP A 256 -8.20 9.38 -0.31
N LEU A 257 -8.40 8.22 0.31
CA LEU A 257 -9.65 7.71 0.87
C LEU A 257 -9.61 7.69 2.40
N SER A 258 -8.67 8.42 3.02
CA SER A 258 -8.42 8.35 4.47
C SER A 258 -9.64 8.79 5.27
N GLY A 259 -10.08 7.99 6.24
CA GLY A 259 -11.27 8.25 7.03
C GLY A 259 -12.59 8.16 6.25
N ALA A 260 -12.58 7.77 4.97
CA ALA A 260 -13.80 7.59 4.21
C ALA A 260 -14.62 6.41 4.74
N VAL A 261 -15.94 6.46 4.55
CA VAL A 261 -16.88 5.42 5.01
C VAL A 261 -17.68 4.90 3.83
N PHE A 262 -17.67 3.58 3.66
CA PHE A 262 -18.48 2.87 2.68
C PHE A 262 -19.51 1.99 3.41
N GLU A 263 -20.80 2.31 3.24
CA GLU A 263 -21.89 1.66 3.98
C GLU A 263 -22.43 0.39 3.28
N VAL A 264 -22.23 0.28 1.97
CA VAL A 264 -22.71 -0.83 1.13
C VAL A 264 -21.56 -1.55 0.43
N PRO A 265 -21.80 -2.78 -0.11
CA PRO A 265 -20.77 -3.48 -0.87
C PRO A 265 -20.26 -2.68 -2.05
N VAL A 266 -18.93 -2.53 -2.16
CA VAL A 266 -18.31 -1.65 -3.15
C VAL A 266 -17.14 -2.32 -3.87
N THR A 267 -17.07 -2.12 -5.19
CA THR A 267 -15.88 -2.44 -5.99
C THR A 267 -15.15 -1.18 -6.39
N LEU A 268 -13.88 -1.06 -6.04
CA LEU A 268 -13.01 0.05 -6.43
C LEU A 268 -12.08 -0.43 -7.55
N GLU A 269 -12.10 0.26 -8.68
CA GLU A 269 -11.25 0.01 -9.84
C GLU A 269 -10.37 1.25 -10.05
N ILE A 270 -9.11 1.17 -9.59
CA ILE A 270 -8.20 2.33 -9.54
C ILE A 270 -6.87 1.97 -10.19
N ALA A 271 -6.47 2.75 -11.18
CA ALA A 271 -5.11 2.78 -11.68
C ALA A 271 -4.44 4.07 -11.20
N ALA A 272 -3.48 3.96 -10.27
CA ALA A 272 -2.82 5.11 -9.65
C ALA A 272 -1.30 4.98 -9.72
N ARG A 273 -0.60 6.08 -10.01
CA ARG A 273 0.87 6.09 -10.09
C ARG A 273 1.57 6.15 -8.74
N GLU A 274 1.06 6.97 -7.83
CA GLU A 274 1.70 7.20 -6.54
C GLU A 274 1.12 6.27 -5.49
N GLU A 275 0.02 6.68 -4.89
CA GLU A 275 -0.49 6.08 -3.68
C GLU A 275 -2.02 6.08 -3.65
N VAL A 276 -2.59 5.02 -3.09
CA VAL A 276 -3.99 4.90 -2.69
C VAL A 276 -3.99 4.79 -1.18
N ARG A 277 -4.31 5.91 -0.51
CA ARG A 277 -4.33 5.98 0.95
C ARG A 277 -5.70 5.60 1.46
N CYS A 278 -5.76 4.55 2.26
CA CYS A 278 -6.95 4.09 2.96
C CYS A 278 -6.73 4.16 4.48
N GLU A 279 -6.09 5.24 4.96
CA GLU A 279 -5.77 5.39 6.38
C GLU A 279 -7.06 5.63 7.19
N ARG A 280 -7.33 4.83 8.22
CA ARG A 280 -8.57 4.93 9.02
C ARG A 280 -9.87 4.83 8.19
N THR A 281 -9.82 4.31 6.96
CA THR A 281 -11.02 4.07 6.16
C THR A 281 -11.88 3.00 6.82
N ARG A 282 -13.20 3.20 6.80
CA ARG A 282 -14.17 2.29 7.41
C ARG A 282 -15.00 1.59 6.35
N TRP A 283 -14.93 0.27 6.35
CA TRP A 283 -15.69 -0.59 5.45
C TRP A 283 -16.80 -1.26 6.25
N GLU A 284 -18.03 -0.77 6.12
CA GLU A 284 -19.20 -1.34 6.80
C GLU A 284 -19.86 -2.46 5.97
N SER A 285 -19.24 -2.84 4.86
CA SER A 285 -19.65 -3.96 4.04
C SER A 285 -18.45 -4.55 3.29
N THR A 286 -18.71 -5.58 2.48
CA THR A 286 -17.64 -6.23 1.69
C THR A 286 -17.09 -5.27 0.64
N ALA A 287 -15.76 -5.20 0.53
CA ALA A 287 -15.11 -4.35 -0.46
C ALA A 287 -14.11 -5.13 -1.31
N THR A 288 -14.03 -4.81 -2.59
CA THR A 288 -13.01 -5.35 -3.49
C THR A 288 -12.26 -4.20 -4.14
N LEU A 289 -10.99 -4.04 -3.81
CA LEU A 289 -10.08 -3.07 -4.39
C LEU A 289 -9.31 -3.79 -5.50
N ARG A 290 -9.62 -3.45 -6.74
CA ARG A 290 -8.89 -3.86 -7.94
C ARG A 290 -7.98 -2.72 -8.34
N LEU A 291 -6.68 -2.93 -8.18
CA LEU A 291 -5.69 -1.88 -8.29
C LEU A 291 -4.68 -2.18 -9.40
N ARG A 292 -4.13 -1.12 -10.00
CA ARG A 292 -3.04 -1.19 -10.98
C ARG A 292 -2.01 -0.11 -10.68
N TYR A 293 -0.73 -0.45 -10.81
CA TYR A 293 0.44 0.43 -10.59
C TYR A 293 0.59 1.07 -9.19
N ALA A 294 -0.37 0.83 -8.30
CA ALA A 294 -0.57 1.64 -7.11
C ALA A 294 0.20 1.12 -5.90
N THR A 295 0.66 2.06 -5.07
CA THR A 295 1.08 1.78 -3.70
C THR A 295 -0.11 1.98 -2.76
N VAL A 296 -0.37 1.07 -1.82
CA VAL A 296 -1.57 1.09 -0.98
C VAL A 296 -1.20 1.15 0.49
N ASP A 297 -1.76 2.11 1.19
CA ASP A 297 -1.66 2.20 2.65
C ASP A 297 -3.03 1.89 3.28
N LEU A 298 -3.10 0.83 4.10
CA LEU A 298 -4.32 0.43 4.82
C LEU A 298 -4.23 0.75 6.32
N SER A 299 -3.26 1.57 6.74
CA SER A 299 -3.00 1.85 8.16
C SER A 299 -4.27 2.26 8.91
N HIS A 300 -4.57 1.55 9.99
CA HIS A 300 -5.71 1.77 10.88
C HIS A 300 -7.07 1.64 10.21
N ALA A 301 -7.16 1.03 9.01
CA ALA A 301 -8.44 0.76 8.38
C ALA A 301 -9.30 -0.19 9.23
N VAL A 302 -10.59 0.12 9.33
CA VAL A 302 -11.57 -0.64 10.11
C VAL A 302 -12.37 -1.51 9.16
N LEU A 303 -12.15 -2.82 9.22
CA LEU A 303 -12.82 -3.82 8.37
C LEU A 303 -13.90 -4.54 9.19
N LEU A 304 -15.17 -4.17 9.01
CA LEU A 304 -16.29 -4.90 9.64
C LEU A 304 -16.67 -6.17 8.86
N PHE A 305 -16.27 -6.22 7.59
CA PHE A 305 -16.55 -7.29 6.64
C PHE A 305 -15.31 -7.58 5.79
N PRO A 306 -15.26 -8.72 5.08
CA PRO A 306 -14.14 -9.05 4.21
C PRO A 306 -13.82 -7.98 3.16
N VAL A 307 -12.56 -7.58 3.12
CA VAL A 307 -11.99 -6.66 2.13
C VAL A 307 -10.87 -7.37 1.37
N ALA A 308 -11.00 -7.41 0.04
CA ALA A 308 -10.00 -7.97 -0.85
C ALA A 308 -9.24 -6.86 -1.58
N VAL A 309 -7.91 -6.89 -1.52
CA VAL A 309 -7.01 -6.03 -2.29
C VAL A 309 -6.30 -6.89 -3.33
N THR A 310 -6.53 -6.57 -4.59
CA THR A 310 -6.14 -7.40 -5.73
C THR A 310 -5.36 -6.58 -6.74
N ALA A 311 -4.18 -7.07 -7.14
CA ALA A 311 -3.46 -6.52 -8.28
C ALA A 311 -4.15 -7.01 -9.56
N HIS A 312 -4.72 -6.10 -10.34
CA HIS A 312 -5.46 -6.46 -11.54
C HIS A 312 -4.52 -6.61 -12.75
N PRO A 313 -4.48 -7.76 -13.45
CA PRO A 313 -3.41 -8.05 -14.43
C PRO A 313 -3.57 -7.41 -15.81
N ALA A 314 -4.75 -6.88 -16.16
CA ALA A 314 -5.01 -6.24 -17.44
C ALA A 314 -5.62 -4.85 -17.25
N PRO A 315 -5.46 -3.92 -18.22
CA PRO A 315 -6.11 -2.62 -18.18
C PRO A 315 -7.62 -2.77 -17.99
N PHE A 316 -8.20 -1.84 -17.22
CA PHE A 316 -9.65 -1.87 -17.02
C PHE A 316 -10.39 -1.65 -18.33
N THR A 317 -11.54 -2.28 -18.48
CA THR A 317 -12.42 -2.11 -19.65
C THR A 317 -13.61 -1.25 -19.29
N THR A 318 -14.00 -0.37 -20.22
CA THR A 318 -15.24 0.39 -20.16
C THR A 318 -16.45 -0.53 -20.35
N ASP A 319 -17.66 -0.01 -20.12
CA ASP A 319 -18.91 -0.74 -20.36
C ASP A 319 -19.09 -1.10 -21.86
N THR A 320 -18.42 -0.37 -22.75
CA THR A 320 -18.39 -0.61 -24.20
C THR A 320 -17.35 -1.65 -24.63
N GLY A 321 -16.58 -2.20 -23.67
CA GLY A 321 -15.54 -3.21 -23.93
C GLY A 321 -14.22 -2.63 -24.44
N THR A 322 -14.06 -1.30 -24.47
CA THR A 322 -12.80 -0.65 -24.84
C THR A 322 -11.88 -0.55 -23.62
N ALA A 323 -10.57 -0.71 -23.82
CA ALA A 323 -9.61 -0.52 -22.73
C ALA A 323 -9.54 0.96 -22.32
N VAL A 324 -9.55 1.21 -21.02
CA VAL A 324 -9.34 2.55 -20.44
C VAL A 324 -7.93 3.01 -20.77
N ASP A 325 -7.80 4.29 -21.11
CA ASP A 325 -6.52 4.88 -21.49
C ASP A 325 -5.63 5.12 -20.27
N GLU A 326 -4.76 4.14 -20.00
CA GLU A 326 -3.77 4.16 -18.92
C GLU A 326 -2.38 4.65 -19.42
N ARG A 327 -2.28 5.30 -20.59
CA ARG A 327 -0.99 5.69 -21.20
C ARG A 327 -0.10 6.54 -20.30
N LEU A 328 -0.69 7.36 -19.45
CA LEU A 328 0.03 8.21 -18.48
C LEU A 328 0.74 7.38 -17.39
N LEU A 329 0.40 6.10 -17.25
CA LEU A 329 0.93 5.18 -16.24
C LEU A 329 1.89 4.12 -16.83
N GLN A 330 1.97 3.97 -18.16
CA GLN A 330 2.69 2.87 -18.84
C GLN A 330 4.21 2.80 -18.57
N SER A 331 4.81 3.86 -18.02
CA SER A 331 6.23 3.85 -17.63
C SER A 331 6.51 3.07 -16.33
N LEU A 332 5.48 2.67 -15.60
CA LEU A 332 5.58 2.01 -14.29
C LEU A 332 5.55 0.49 -14.44
N GLU A 333 6.17 -0.21 -13.48
CA GLU A 333 5.98 -1.64 -13.34
C GLU A 333 4.52 -1.93 -13.00
N ASP A 334 3.89 -2.91 -13.67
CA ASP A 334 2.52 -3.34 -13.39
C ASP A 334 2.47 -4.16 -12.09
N ARG A 335 2.74 -3.48 -10.97
CA ARG A 335 2.77 -4.02 -9.62
C ARG A 335 1.88 -3.17 -8.72
N VAL A 336 1.27 -3.84 -7.75
CA VAL A 336 0.55 -3.18 -6.66
C VAL A 336 1.28 -3.52 -5.36
N CYS A 337 1.76 -2.50 -4.67
CA CYS A 337 2.52 -2.64 -3.44
C CYS A 337 1.64 -2.29 -2.25
N VAL A 338 1.60 -3.12 -1.20
CA VAL A 338 0.97 -2.75 0.08
C VAL A 338 2.06 -2.30 1.04
N VAL A 339 1.95 -1.08 1.58
CA VAL A 339 2.98 -0.46 2.42
C VAL A 339 2.74 -0.69 3.90
N SER A 340 1.48 -0.73 4.32
CA SER A 340 1.17 -0.91 5.74
C SER A 340 -0.23 -1.46 5.93
N VAL A 341 -0.33 -2.38 6.90
CA VAL A 341 -1.58 -2.90 7.46
C VAL A 341 -1.62 -2.69 8.98
N ARG A 342 -0.81 -1.76 9.50
CA ARG A 342 -0.74 -1.44 10.93
C ARG A 342 -2.12 -1.10 11.48
N GLY A 343 -2.53 -1.70 12.59
CA GLY A 343 -3.81 -1.43 13.24
C GLY A 343 -5.04 -1.98 12.53
N VAL A 344 -4.87 -2.75 11.44
CA VAL A 344 -5.96 -3.44 10.74
C VAL A 344 -6.23 -4.79 11.40
N ASP A 345 -7.50 -5.20 11.45
CA ASP A 345 -7.85 -6.60 11.74
C ASP A 345 -7.71 -7.45 10.48
N ALA A 346 -6.61 -8.20 10.41
CA ALA A 346 -6.26 -8.98 9.23
C ALA A 346 -7.17 -10.21 9.01
N ALA A 347 -8.05 -10.57 9.96
CA ALA A 347 -9.01 -11.65 9.80
C ALA A 347 -9.99 -11.42 8.65
N HIS A 348 -10.26 -10.14 8.33
CA HIS A 348 -11.12 -9.73 7.23
C HIS A 348 -10.33 -9.25 6.01
N LEU A 349 -9.00 -9.36 6.00
CA LEU A 349 -8.16 -8.90 4.90
C LEU A 349 -7.72 -10.06 4.01
N MET A 350 -7.93 -9.88 2.70
CA MET A 350 -7.38 -10.75 1.67
C MET A 350 -6.50 -9.93 0.73
N LEU A 351 -5.28 -10.39 0.48
CA LEU A 351 -4.36 -9.79 -0.49
C LEU A 351 -4.07 -10.80 -1.61
N THR A 352 -4.20 -10.38 -2.85
CA THR A 352 -4.03 -11.23 -4.03
C THR A 352 -3.09 -10.59 -5.05
N ASP A 353 -2.04 -11.31 -5.43
CA ASP A 353 -1.04 -10.89 -6.43
C ASP A 353 -0.34 -9.54 -6.10
N THR A 354 -0.24 -9.20 -4.81
CA THR A 354 0.35 -7.93 -4.33
C THR A 354 1.81 -8.07 -3.89
N ASP A 355 2.60 -7.01 -4.03
CA ASP A 355 3.93 -6.90 -3.45
C ASP A 355 3.89 -6.42 -2.00
N LEU A 356 4.41 -7.23 -1.09
CA LEU A 356 4.46 -7.00 0.36
C LEU A 356 5.90 -6.76 0.84
N SER A 357 6.84 -6.50 -0.07
CA SER A 357 8.26 -6.37 0.25
C SER A 357 8.57 -5.27 1.27
N ASP A 358 7.81 -4.17 1.23
CA ASP A 358 7.95 -3.04 2.15
C ASP A 358 6.71 -2.88 3.06
N CYS A 359 5.88 -3.94 3.17
CA CYS A 359 4.66 -3.92 3.97
C CYS A 359 4.97 -4.00 5.47
N LEU A 360 4.44 -3.05 6.23
CA LEU A 360 4.44 -3.03 7.69
C LEU A 360 3.25 -3.82 8.25
N PHE A 361 3.55 -4.91 8.93
CA PHE A 361 2.63 -5.77 9.68
C PHE A 361 2.60 -5.45 11.18
N ALA A 362 3.64 -4.78 11.70
CA ALA A 362 3.71 -4.40 13.10
C ALA A 362 2.46 -3.62 13.55
N GLY A 363 1.81 -4.10 14.61
CA GLY A 363 0.59 -3.52 15.16
C GLY A 363 -0.71 -3.93 14.45
N ALA A 364 -0.67 -4.82 13.45
CA ALA A 364 -1.88 -5.46 12.92
C ALA A 364 -2.39 -6.56 13.87
N PHE A 365 -3.70 -6.81 13.84
CA PHE A 365 -4.37 -7.82 14.65
C PHE A 365 -4.71 -9.06 13.80
N HIS A 366 -4.76 -10.24 14.43
CA HIS A 366 -5.10 -11.52 13.79
C HIS A 366 -4.35 -11.81 12.48
N LEU A 367 -3.04 -11.52 12.44
CA LEU A 367 -2.22 -11.80 11.24
C LEU A 367 -2.19 -13.29 10.90
N ASP A 368 -2.54 -14.17 11.83
CA ASP A 368 -2.70 -15.60 11.60
C ASP A 368 -3.92 -15.95 10.72
N GLN A 369 -4.85 -15.03 10.54
CA GLN A 369 -6.03 -15.18 9.69
C GLN A 369 -5.94 -14.41 8.37
N LEU A 370 -4.83 -13.70 8.13
CA LEU A 370 -4.58 -12.98 6.88
C LEU A 370 -4.58 -13.96 5.69
N ARG A 371 -5.41 -13.68 4.68
CA ARG A 371 -5.45 -14.50 3.46
C ARG A 371 -4.54 -13.92 2.40
N LEU A 372 -3.56 -14.72 1.96
CA LEU A 372 -2.63 -14.37 0.89
C LEU A 372 -2.84 -15.35 -0.27
N GLU A 373 -3.33 -14.85 -1.39
CA GLU A 373 -3.61 -15.64 -2.59
C GLU A 373 -2.75 -15.19 -3.77
N GLY A 374 -2.54 -16.10 -4.73
CA GLY A 374 -1.72 -15.81 -5.91
C GLY A 374 -0.24 -15.54 -5.58
N ARG A 375 0.37 -14.63 -6.32
CA ARG A 375 1.80 -14.26 -6.23
C ARG A 375 2.01 -13.09 -5.27
N CYS A 376 1.90 -13.34 -3.97
CA CYS A 376 2.32 -12.39 -2.95
C CYS A 376 3.86 -12.41 -2.76
N THR A 377 4.55 -11.31 -3.04
CA THR A 377 6.01 -11.20 -2.92
C THR A 377 6.43 -10.55 -1.61
N PHE A 378 7.53 -11.02 -1.03
CA PHE A 378 8.14 -10.45 0.18
C PHE A 378 9.59 -10.09 -0.13
N ALA A 379 10.18 -9.22 0.69
CA ALA A 379 11.57 -8.82 0.50
C ALA A 379 12.48 -10.05 0.66
N PRO A 380 13.54 -10.19 -0.16
CA PRO A 380 14.55 -11.21 0.03
C PRO A 380 15.64 -10.74 1.01
N THR A 381 16.32 -11.69 1.64
CA THR A 381 17.57 -11.38 2.36
C THR A 381 18.62 -10.75 1.42
N PRO A 382 19.48 -9.85 1.93
CA PRO A 382 20.51 -9.21 1.11
C PRO A 382 21.48 -10.20 0.46
N THR A 383 21.87 -9.93 -0.79
CA THR A 383 22.75 -10.81 -1.60
C THR A 383 24.25 -10.66 -1.31
N GLY A 384 24.64 -9.70 -0.45
CA GLY A 384 26.03 -9.39 -0.12
C GLY A 384 26.68 -10.37 0.88
N PRO A 385 28.02 -10.43 0.93
CA PRO A 385 28.73 -11.19 1.96
C PRO A 385 28.45 -10.61 3.37
N ARG A 386 28.26 -11.48 4.36
CA ARG A 386 28.15 -11.07 5.77
C ARG A 386 29.54 -10.76 6.31
N HIS A 387 29.84 -9.49 6.58
CA HIS A 387 30.99 -9.11 7.39
C HIS A 387 30.65 -9.39 8.86
N SER A 388 31.16 -10.49 9.41
CA SER A 388 31.15 -10.77 10.85
C SER A 388 32.60 -10.76 11.32
N HIS A 389 32.90 -10.05 12.41
CA HIS A 389 34.27 -9.85 12.92
C HIS A 389 35.01 -11.15 13.30
N HIS A 390 34.36 -12.31 13.32
CA HIS A 390 34.94 -13.56 13.79
C HIS A 390 34.83 -14.78 12.85
N ILE A 391 34.07 -14.73 11.74
CA ILE A 391 33.87 -15.91 10.86
C ILE A 391 33.87 -15.50 9.39
N TRP A 392 34.66 -16.22 8.58
CA TRP A 392 34.92 -15.99 7.17
C TRP A 392 33.65 -15.99 6.29
N LEU A 393 33.50 -14.96 5.45
CA LEU A 393 32.65 -14.79 4.26
C LEU A 393 31.45 -15.76 4.10
N CYS A 394 30.48 -15.66 4.99
CA CYS A 394 29.21 -16.38 4.84
C CYS A 394 28.20 -15.54 4.02
N ARG A 395 27.66 -16.10 2.94
CA ARG A 395 26.50 -15.50 2.25
C ARG A 395 25.25 -15.63 3.11
N TRP A 396 24.37 -14.63 3.05
CA TRP A 396 23.01 -14.78 3.58
C TRP A 396 22.31 -15.91 2.85
N SER A 397 21.50 -16.63 3.60
CA SER A 397 20.64 -17.62 2.99
C SER A 397 19.44 -16.98 2.33
N PRO A 398 19.19 -17.27 1.04
CA PRO A 398 18.03 -16.73 0.37
C PRO A 398 16.76 -17.24 1.06
N ARG A 399 15.99 -16.31 1.62
CA ARG A 399 14.65 -16.53 2.16
C ARG A 399 13.81 -15.27 2.00
N ARG A 400 12.50 -15.42 2.15
CA ARG A 400 11.55 -14.30 2.33
C ARG A 400 11.73 -13.69 3.72
N THR A 401 11.74 -12.38 3.80
CA THR A 401 11.88 -11.60 5.04
C THR A 401 10.84 -10.50 5.12
N LEU A 402 10.45 -10.17 6.35
CA LEU A 402 9.51 -9.09 6.66
C LEU A 402 10.22 -7.73 6.61
N ALA A 403 9.49 -6.66 6.28
CA ALA A 403 10.03 -5.31 6.24
C ALA A 403 10.61 -4.88 7.60
N GLU A 404 9.97 -5.27 8.70
CA GLU A 404 10.43 -5.01 10.07
C GLU A 404 11.80 -5.61 10.35
N GLU A 405 12.08 -6.81 9.85
CA GLU A 405 13.42 -7.40 9.98
C GLU A 405 14.47 -6.56 9.23
N HIS A 406 14.12 -6.05 8.04
CA HIS A 406 15.02 -5.14 7.32
C HIS A 406 15.28 -3.88 8.14
N HIS A 407 14.25 -3.28 8.71
CA HIS A 407 14.35 -2.05 9.51
C HIS A 407 15.20 -2.26 10.76
N TRP A 408 14.92 -3.30 11.55
CA TRP A 408 15.70 -3.68 12.73
C TRP A 408 17.17 -3.95 12.38
N ARG A 409 17.46 -4.72 11.33
CA ARG A 409 18.85 -5.03 10.96
C ARG A 409 19.61 -3.86 10.36
N ALA A 410 18.94 -2.98 9.62
CA ALA A 410 19.55 -1.76 9.11
C ALA A 410 20.01 -0.88 10.28
N GLN A 411 19.13 -0.70 11.27
CA GLN A 411 19.41 0.05 12.48
C GLN A 411 20.50 -0.60 13.35
N ALA A 412 20.41 -1.91 13.61
CA ALA A 412 21.43 -2.66 14.37
C ALA A 412 22.82 -2.63 13.71
N SER A 413 22.88 -2.41 12.39
CA SER A 413 24.13 -2.23 11.65
C SER A 413 24.67 -0.80 11.63
N GLY A 414 23.97 0.16 12.24
CA GLY A 414 24.35 1.57 12.27
C GLY A 414 24.38 2.22 10.87
N ARG A 415 23.55 1.74 9.94
CA ARG A 415 23.54 2.27 8.57
C ARG A 415 22.96 3.68 8.53
N PRO A 416 23.44 4.55 7.62
CA PRO A 416 22.73 5.79 7.34
C PRO A 416 21.36 5.49 6.71
N ALA A 417 20.37 6.35 6.99
CA ALA A 417 19.05 6.27 6.37
C ALA A 417 19.17 6.35 4.84
N THR A 418 18.42 5.51 4.13
CA THR A 418 18.32 5.63 2.66
C THR A 418 17.47 6.87 2.35
N PRO A 419 17.94 7.81 1.51
CA PRO A 419 17.14 8.97 1.11
C PRO A 419 15.81 8.56 0.45
N LEU A 420 14.74 9.32 0.71
CA LEU A 420 13.43 9.11 0.08
C LEU A 420 13.55 9.07 -1.45
N GLY A 421 12.94 8.07 -2.09
CA GLY A 421 12.89 7.95 -3.56
C GLY A 421 14.12 7.29 -4.21
N GLN A 422 15.14 6.89 -3.44
CA GLN A 422 16.26 6.13 -3.99
C GLN A 422 16.00 4.61 -3.86
N PRO A 423 16.17 3.82 -4.94
CA PRO A 423 15.88 2.39 -4.89
C PRO A 423 16.79 1.66 -3.89
N SER A 424 16.16 0.86 -3.03
CA SER A 424 16.83 0.01 -2.05
C SER A 424 17.85 -0.92 -2.72
N SER A 425 19.12 -0.86 -2.31
CA SER A 425 20.14 -1.76 -2.84
C SER A 425 19.87 -3.21 -2.42
N PRO A 426 19.89 -4.20 -3.35
CA PRO A 426 19.69 -5.62 -3.02
C PRO A 426 20.84 -6.23 -2.20
N ARG A 427 21.92 -5.47 -1.97
CA ARG A 427 23.08 -5.89 -1.17
C ARG A 427 22.93 -5.58 0.31
N TYR A 428 21.95 -4.76 0.68
CA TYR A 428 21.82 -4.19 2.02
C TYR A 428 20.42 -4.40 2.59
N TRP A 429 20.34 -4.45 3.93
CA TRP A 429 19.09 -4.35 4.69
C TRP A 429 18.49 -2.96 4.46
N ARG A 430 17.16 -2.90 4.28
CA ARG A 430 16.42 -1.69 3.92
C ARG A 430 16.13 -0.88 5.18
N THR A 431 16.23 0.45 5.09
CA THR A 431 15.94 1.35 6.21
C THR A 431 14.45 1.68 6.26
N GLY A 432 13.86 1.65 7.45
CA GLY A 432 12.44 1.94 7.62
C GLY A 432 12.12 3.43 7.75
N PRO A 433 10.82 3.79 7.76
CA PRO A 433 10.36 5.17 7.84
C PRO A 433 10.79 5.88 9.13
N HIS A 434 10.95 5.14 10.22
CA HIS A 434 11.34 5.67 11.53
C HIS A 434 12.86 5.62 11.79
N HIS A 435 13.68 5.26 10.80
CA HIS A 435 15.13 5.19 11.00
C HIS A 435 15.75 6.59 11.24
N PRO A 436 16.58 6.83 12.27
CA PRO A 436 17.24 5.84 13.15
C PRO A 436 16.59 5.67 14.55
N ASP A 437 15.32 6.05 14.74
CA ASP A 437 14.63 5.97 16.03
C ASP A 437 14.50 4.52 16.52
N HIS A 438 15.14 4.22 17.64
CA HIS A 438 15.15 2.89 18.26
C HIS A 438 13.82 2.57 18.94
N ASP A 439 13.13 3.58 19.48
CA ASP A 439 11.91 3.37 20.25
C ASP A 439 10.71 3.05 19.34
N GLN A 440 10.82 3.36 18.04
CA GLN A 440 9.78 3.12 17.03
C GLN A 440 10.11 1.95 16.09
N THR A 441 11.29 1.34 16.20
CA THR A 441 11.66 0.17 15.40
C THR A 441 11.32 -1.10 16.19
N PRO A 442 10.59 -2.06 15.61
CA PRO A 442 10.17 -3.26 16.34
C PRO A 442 11.36 -4.05 16.89
N ASP A 443 11.22 -4.52 18.13
CA ASP A 443 12.23 -5.36 18.76
C ASP A 443 12.22 -6.77 18.15
N PRO A 444 13.32 -7.56 18.29
CA PRO A 444 13.37 -8.93 17.78
C PRO A 444 12.22 -9.81 18.30
N GLU A 445 11.76 -9.59 19.52
CA GLU A 445 10.61 -10.31 20.08
C GLU A 445 9.31 -10.03 19.29
N ASP A 446 9.04 -8.76 19.00
CA ASP A 446 7.87 -8.35 18.21
C ASP A 446 7.93 -8.94 16.80
N VAL A 447 9.10 -8.85 16.14
CA VAL A 447 9.30 -9.41 14.80
C VAL A 447 9.13 -10.93 14.82
N ALA A 448 9.59 -11.63 15.88
CA ALA A 448 9.36 -13.06 16.05
C ALA A 448 7.87 -13.39 16.20
N ALA A 449 7.12 -12.57 16.93
CA ALA A 449 5.67 -12.74 17.08
C ALA A 449 4.93 -12.58 15.75
N ILE A 450 5.32 -11.61 14.91
CA ILE A 450 4.78 -11.40 13.56
C ILE A 450 5.09 -12.61 12.67
N TYR A 451 6.35 -13.07 12.66
CA TYR A 451 6.76 -14.28 11.94
C TYR A 451 5.92 -15.50 12.30
N ARG A 452 5.65 -15.70 13.60
CA ARG A 452 4.84 -16.83 14.10
C ARG A 452 3.39 -16.76 13.62
N GLN A 453 2.77 -15.58 13.66
CA GLN A 453 1.40 -15.40 13.19
C GLN A 453 1.30 -15.63 11.68
N LEU A 454 2.17 -15.00 10.88
CA LEU A 454 2.20 -15.20 9.43
C LEU A 454 2.53 -16.65 9.04
N ARG A 455 3.43 -17.33 9.77
CA ARG A 455 3.68 -18.76 9.55
C ARG A 455 2.38 -19.56 9.66
N LYS A 456 1.59 -19.33 10.72
CA LYS A 456 0.31 -20.01 10.92
C LYS A 456 -0.66 -19.74 9.77
N ALA A 457 -0.77 -18.49 9.30
CA ALA A 457 -1.58 -18.16 8.13
C ALA A 457 -1.16 -18.94 6.86
N PHE A 458 0.15 -19.08 6.63
CA PHE A 458 0.68 -19.87 5.52
C PHE A 458 0.44 -21.38 5.68
N GLU A 459 0.55 -21.92 6.90
CA GLU A 459 0.25 -23.32 7.21
C GLU A 459 -1.23 -23.62 6.97
N ASP A 460 -2.13 -22.75 7.44
CA ASP A 460 -3.58 -22.85 7.22
C ASP A 460 -3.94 -22.72 5.73
N GLY A 461 -3.19 -21.89 4.99
CA GLY A 461 -3.25 -21.76 3.53
C GLY A 461 -2.60 -22.91 2.74
N LYS A 462 -2.10 -23.96 3.41
CA LYS A 462 -1.38 -25.10 2.81
C LYS A 462 -0.12 -24.72 2.01
N ASN A 463 0.47 -23.57 2.29
CA ASN A 463 1.71 -23.10 1.69
C ASN A 463 2.90 -23.46 2.59
N GLU A 464 3.20 -24.77 2.66
CA GLU A 464 4.34 -25.31 3.43
C GLU A 464 5.70 -24.67 3.09
N PRO A 465 6.08 -24.42 1.82
CA PRO A 465 7.34 -23.74 1.50
C PRO A 465 7.45 -22.32 2.06
N GLY A 466 6.38 -21.53 1.98
CA GLY A 466 6.35 -20.19 2.56
C GLY A 466 6.46 -20.23 4.08
N ALA A 467 5.68 -21.09 4.73
CA ALA A 467 5.71 -21.27 6.18
C ALA A 467 7.12 -21.62 6.71
N ALA A 468 7.88 -22.44 5.98
CA ALA A 468 9.25 -22.80 6.36
C ALA A 468 10.23 -21.59 6.37
N ASP A 469 10.06 -20.64 5.45
CA ASP A 469 10.90 -19.44 5.43
C ASP A 469 10.56 -18.52 6.63
N PHE A 470 9.27 -18.38 6.98
CA PHE A 470 8.84 -17.64 8.17
C PHE A 470 9.26 -18.32 9.48
N TYR A 471 9.24 -19.65 9.56
CA TYR A 471 9.79 -20.39 10.71
C TYR A 471 11.29 -20.12 10.90
N TYR A 472 12.06 -20.12 9.80
CA TYR A 472 13.48 -19.82 9.84
C TYR A 472 13.73 -18.36 10.28
N GLY A 473 12.85 -17.42 9.89
CA GLY A 473 12.82 -16.03 10.37
C GLY A 473 12.59 -15.92 11.88
N GLU A 474 11.52 -16.56 12.39
CA GLU A 474 11.16 -16.61 13.81
C GLU A 474 12.34 -17.09 14.67
N MET A 475 12.93 -18.24 14.34
CA MET A 475 14.04 -18.83 15.10
C MET A 475 15.31 -17.98 15.05
N GLU A 476 15.48 -17.14 14.03
CA GLU A 476 16.60 -16.21 14.00
C GLU A 476 16.34 -14.99 14.88
N MET A 477 15.11 -14.46 14.90
CA MET A 477 14.76 -13.35 15.77
C MET A 477 14.85 -13.75 17.25
N ARG A 478 14.34 -14.94 17.63
CA ARG A 478 14.47 -15.48 19.01
C ARG A 478 15.93 -15.70 19.45
N ARG A 479 16.84 -15.97 18.51
CA ARG A 479 18.28 -16.05 18.82
C ARG A 479 18.87 -14.68 19.15
N HIS A 480 18.38 -13.64 18.48
CA HIS A 480 18.81 -12.25 18.59
C HIS A 480 18.04 -11.44 19.64
N ASP A 481 16.98 -12.00 20.21
CA ASP A 481 16.29 -11.46 21.37
C ASP A 481 17.14 -11.66 22.64
N TYR A 482 17.58 -10.56 23.26
CA TYR A 482 18.36 -10.56 24.51
C TYR A 482 17.51 -10.21 25.74
N THR A 483 16.25 -9.81 25.53
CA THR A 483 15.36 -9.27 26.57
C THR A 483 14.33 -10.31 27.01
N GLY A 484 13.71 -11.04 26.07
CA GLY A 484 12.65 -12.01 26.35
C GLY A 484 13.13 -13.46 26.44
N THR A 485 14.06 -13.87 25.57
CA THR A 485 14.46 -15.29 25.46
C THR A 485 15.58 -15.67 26.45
N PRO A 486 15.41 -16.71 27.29
CA PRO A 486 16.42 -17.14 28.25
C PRO A 486 17.75 -17.53 27.59
N PRO A 487 18.91 -17.28 28.24
CA PRO A 487 20.22 -17.55 27.65
C PRO A 487 20.44 -19.04 27.31
N GLY A 488 19.87 -19.96 28.09
CA GLY A 488 19.93 -21.39 27.81
C GLY A 488 19.20 -21.79 26.52
N GLU A 489 18.01 -21.22 26.30
CA GLU A 489 17.26 -21.44 25.07
C GLU A 489 17.97 -20.84 23.86
N ARG A 490 18.59 -19.67 24.01
CA ARG A 490 19.39 -19.07 22.94
C ARG A 490 20.62 -19.89 22.58
N GLY A 491 21.28 -20.49 23.58
CA GLY A 491 22.36 -21.45 23.37
C GLY A 491 21.89 -22.68 22.60
N LEU A 492 20.71 -23.22 22.92
CA LEU A 492 20.09 -24.32 22.20
C LEU A 492 19.75 -23.93 20.74
N LEU A 493 19.14 -22.76 20.53
CA LEU A 493 18.85 -22.24 19.19
C LEU A 493 20.12 -22.03 18.37
N TRP A 494 21.20 -21.56 19.00
CA TRP A 494 22.49 -21.41 18.34
C TRP A 494 23.07 -22.77 17.92
N ALA A 495 23.04 -23.78 18.80
CA ALA A 495 23.49 -25.14 18.48
C ALA A 495 22.62 -25.76 17.36
N TYR A 496 21.30 -25.60 17.44
CA TYR A 496 20.38 -26.11 16.43
C TYR A 496 20.57 -25.46 15.06
N TRP A 497 20.86 -24.15 15.02
CA TRP A 497 21.23 -23.41 13.81
C TRP A 497 22.55 -23.91 13.22
N LEU A 498 23.55 -24.13 14.07
CA LEU A 498 24.90 -24.56 13.67
C LEU A 498 24.85 -25.95 13.03
N VAL A 499 24.15 -26.89 13.68
CA VAL A 499 24.10 -28.29 13.29
C VAL A 499 23.22 -28.52 12.06
N SER A 500 22.03 -27.91 12.01
CA SER A 500 21.02 -28.27 11.00
C SER A 500 20.38 -27.08 10.27
N GLY A 501 20.71 -25.84 10.65
CA GLY A 501 20.02 -24.66 10.15
C GLY A 501 18.52 -24.70 10.50
N TYR A 502 18.21 -24.99 11.76
CA TYR A 502 16.84 -25.16 12.26
C TYR A 502 16.06 -26.30 11.58
N GLY A 503 16.73 -27.40 11.24
CA GLY A 503 16.11 -28.55 10.59
C GLY A 503 15.69 -28.34 9.13
N LEU A 504 16.05 -27.21 8.53
CA LEU A 504 15.66 -26.86 7.15
C LEU A 504 16.81 -27.00 6.14
N ARG A 505 18.04 -27.31 6.58
CA ARG A 505 19.21 -27.42 5.69
C ARG A 505 19.92 -28.75 5.81
N ALA A 506 19.55 -29.68 4.91
CA ALA A 506 20.20 -30.97 4.79
C ALA A 506 21.72 -30.85 4.57
N SER A 507 22.19 -29.87 3.79
CA SER A 507 23.62 -29.70 3.50
C SER A 507 24.48 -29.43 4.74
N ARG A 508 23.95 -28.73 5.76
CA ARG A 508 24.67 -28.50 7.02
C ARG A 508 24.74 -29.77 7.85
N ALA A 509 23.61 -30.46 8.01
CA ALA A 509 23.56 -31.71 8.75
C ALA A 509 24.43 -32.79 8.11
N LEU A 510 24.41 -32.90 6.77
CA LEU A 510 25.25 -33.84 6.02
C LEU A 510 26.74 -33.47 6.11
N GLY A 511 27.07 -32.17 6.09
CA GLY A 511 28.43 -31.69 6.30
C GLY A 511 28.96 -32.03 7.69
N TRP A 512 28.14 -31.83 8.73
CA TRP A 512 28.48 -32.24 10.10
C TRP A 512 28.57 -33.75 10.25
N LEU A 513 27.74 -34.52 9.54
CA LEU A 513 27.83 -35.98 9.53
C LEU A 513 29.17 -36.44 8.95
N VAL A 514 29.56 -35.91 7.78
CA VAL A 514 30.85 -36.23 7.16
C VAL A 514 32.03 -35.82 8.05
N ALA A 515 31.96 -34.63 8.66
CA ALA A 515 32.98 -34.15 9.58
C ALA A 515 33.07 -35.03 10.85
N ALA A 516 31.94 -35.39 11.44
CA ALA A 516 31.88 -36.29 12.60
C ALA A 516 32.47 -37.66 12.24
N MET A 517 32.04 -38.26 11.14
CA MET A 517 32.59 -39.53 10.64
C MET A 517 34.11 -39.45 10.45
N ALA A 518 34.62 -38.38 9.83
CA ALA A 518 36.06 -38.19 9.64
C ALA A 518 36.82 -38.09 10.98
N VAL A 519 36.27 -37.36 11.95
CA VAL A 519 36.85 -37.26 13.30
C VAL A 519 36.82 -38.62 14.00
N THR A 520 35.71 -39.36 13.93
CA THR A 520 35.58 -40.70 14.50
C THR A 520 36.61 -41.66 13.88
N VAL A 521 36.80 -41.63 12.55
CA VAL A 521 37.84 -42.43 11.87
C VAL A 521 39.23 -42.10 12.40
N VAL A 522 39.58 -40.81 12.49
CA VAL A 522 40.88 -40.37 13.01
C VAL A 522 41.10 -40.80 14.46
N LEU A 523 40.07 -40.69 15.30
CA LEU A 523 40.13 -41.11 16.71
C LEU A 523 40.23 -42.63 16.85
N ILE A 524 39.50 -43.41 16.04
CA ILE A 524 39.59 -44.87 16.03
C ILE A 524 40.98 -45.33 15.55
N MET A 525 41.55 -44.68 14.53
CA MET A 525 42.93 -44.98 14.09
C MET A 525 43.96 -44.68 15.19
N GLY A 526 43.81 -43.55 15.87
CA GLY A 526 44.78 -43.08 16.87
C GLY A 526 44.68 -43.76 18.24
N LEU A 527 43.48 -44.18 18.64
CA LEU A 527 43.19 -44.65 20.01
C LEU A 527 42.37 -45.94 20.08
N GLY A 528 41.62 -46.30 19.02
CA GLY A 528 40.57 -47.32 19.08
C GLY A 528 40.93 -48.71 18.54
N LEU A 529 41.76 -48.81 17.51
CA LEU A 529 42.20 -50.09 16.95
C LEU A 529 43.34 -50.69 17.81
N PRO A 530 43.35 -51.99 18.13
CA PRO A 530 44.47 -52.63 18.81
C PRO A 530 45.72 -52.79 17.91
N ASP A 531 46.85 -53.19 18.50
CA ASP A 531 48.09 -53.45 17.74
C ASP A 531 47.96 -54.66 16.79
N SER A 532 47.16 -55.65 17.20
CA SER A 532 46.79 -56.84 16.42
C SER A 532 45.45 -57.39 16.90
N SER A 533 44.75 -58.17 16.07
CA SER A 533 43.50 -58.84 16.48
C SER A 533 43.77 -59.76 17.68
N PRO A 534 42.99 -59.67 18.77
CA PRO A 534 43.23 -60.48 19.97
C PRO A 534 43.15 -61.97 19.60
N GLN A 535 44.17 -62.74 19.99
CA GLN A 535 44.19 -64.17 19.74
C GLN A 535 43.30 -64.88 20.74
N GLN A 536 42.26 -65.56 20.25
CA GLN A 536 41.43 -66.43 21.08
C GLN A 536 42.21 -67.72 21.35
N VAL A 537 42.75 -67.85 22.57
CA VAL A 537 43.48 -69.05 22.98
C VAL A 537 42.51 -69.97 23.69
N ALA A 538 42.07 -71.03 23.00
CA ALA A 538 41.27 -72.08 23.60
C ALA A 538 42.20 -73.05 24.36
N SER A 539 42.20 -72.95 25.69
CA SER A 539 42.92 -73.89 26.55
C SER A 539 41.93 -74.91 27.12
N GLY A 540 42.27 -76.20 27.05
CA GLY A 540 41.39 -77.28 27.50
C GLY A 540 42.18 -78.43 28.08
N ALA A 541 41.73 -78.96 29.21
CA ALA A 541 42.29 -80.18 29.80
C ALA A 541 41.60 -81.41 29.18
N ILE A 542 42.37 -82.31 28.58
CA ILE A 542 41.85 -83.58 28.03
C ILE A 542 41.97 -84.65 29.13
N PRO A 543 40.87 -85.17 29.70
CA PRO A 543 40.94 -86.24 30.69
C PRO A 543 41.31 -87.57 30.01
N ALA A 544 42.25 -88.32 30.60
CA ALA A 544 42.86 -89.55 30.06
C ALA A 544 41.91 -90.77 29.89
N GLY A 545 40.59 -90.58 29.99
CA GLY A 545 39.58 -91.64 29.90
C GLY A 545 38.41 -91.35 28.95
N GLY A 546 38.46 -90.28 28.14
CA GLY A 546 37.42 -90.01 27.14
C GLY A 546 36.11 -89.43 27.70
N GLY A 547 36.20 -88.38 28.53
CA GLY A 547 35.05 -87.57 28.98
C GLY A 547 34.95 -86.22 28.25
N PRO A 548 33.87 -85.45 28.46
CA PRO A 548 33.63 -84.17 27.77
C PRO A 548 34.75 -83.15 28.03
N VAL A 549 35.33 -82.62 26.95
CA VAL A 549 36.41 -81.61 26.99
C VAL A 549 35.80 -80.25 27.28
N THR A 550 36.24 -79.61 28.37
CA THR A 550 35.88 -78.22 28.68
C THR A 550 36.96 -77.31 28.11
N LEU A 551 36.61 -76.52 27.10
CA LEU A 551 37.49 -75.50 26.50
C LEU A 551 37.18 -74.16 27.17
N ILE A 552 38.16 -73.61 27.88
CA ILE A 552 38.12 -72.24 28.38
C ILE A 552 38.78 -71.38 27.30
N VAL A 553 37.98 -70.55 26.65
CA VAL A 553 38.47 -69.58 25.67
C VAL A 553 38.78 -68.30 26.44
N ASP A 554 40.06 -68.05 26.68
CA ASP A 554 40.51 -66.79 27.27
C ASP A 554 40.71 -65.77 26.14
N GLU A 555 39.98 -64.66 26.22
CA GLU A 555 40.06 -63.56 25.27
C GLU A 555 41.04 -62.50 25.82
N GLN A 556 42.10 -62.20 25.06
CA GLN A 556 43.08 -61.19 25.45
C GLN A 556 42.50 -59.79 25.30
N ASN A 557 42.72 -58.92 26.29
CA ASN A 557 42.29 -57.53 26.20
C ASN A 557 43.02 -56.80 25.06
N PRO A 558 42.31 -56.07 24.18
CA PRO A 558 42.92 -55.33 23.09
C PRO A 558 43.75 -54.15 23.62
N GLU A 559 45.09 -54.23 23.45
CA GLU A 559 46.04 -53.19 23.85
C GLU A 559 46.59 -52.40 22.66
N LEU A 560 46.95 -51.13 22.89
CA LEU A 560 47.54 -50.22 21.90
C LEU A 560 48.85 -49.65 22.44
N THR A 561 49.98 -50.15 21.94
CA THR A 561 51.34 -49.76 22.35
C THR A 561 52.17 -49.10 21.23
N LEU A 562 51.63 -49.06 20.00
CA LEU A 562 52.28 -48.45 18.83
C LEU A 562 52.62 -46.96 19.01
N ARG A 563 53.71 -46.49 18.38
CA ARG A 563 54.10 -45.07 18.34
C ARG A 563 53.16 -44.27 17.44
N LEU A 564 52.94 -42.99 17.77
CA LEU A 564 51.98 -42.10 17.10
C LEU A 564 52.11 -42.06 15.55
N GLY A 565 53.33 -42.16 15.01
CA GLY A 565 53.56 -42.19 13.55
C GLY A 565 53.08 -43.48 12.88
N ASP A 566 53.13 -44.61 13.58
CA ASP A 566 52.77 -45.93 13.06
C ASP A 566 51.26 -46.22 13.19
N ARG A 567 50.51 -45.33 13.85
CA ARG A 567 49.05 -45.41 14.01
C ARG A 567 48.28 -44.90 12.79
N PHE A 568 48.90 -44.07 11.95
CA PHE A 568 48.29 -43.44 10.78
C PHE A 568 48.71 -44.10 9.47
N THR A 569 48.31 -45.37 9.28
CA THR A 569 48.59 -46.15 8.06
C THR A 569 47.32 -46.36 7.22
N GLY A 570 47.50 -46.63 5.91
CA GLY A 570 46.38 -46.88 5.00
C GLY A 570 45.53 -48.09 5.36
N GLU A 571 46.13 -49.15 5.92
CA GLU A 571 45.42 -50.36 6.36
C GLU A 571 44.53 -50.09 7.59
N ARG A 572 45.03 -49.32 8.57
CA ARG A 572 44.24 -48.90 9.75
C ARG A 572 43.13 -47.92 9.36
N LEU A 573 43.31 -47.15 8.29
CA LEU A 573 42.28 -46.27 7.76
C LEU A 573 41.11 -47.07 7.18
N ASP A 574 41.37 -48.13 6.40
CA ASP A 574 40.31 -49.00 5.88
C ASP A 574 39.55 -49.71 7.02
N GLN A 575 40.27 -50.20 8.04
CA GLN A 575 39.66 -50.81 9.22
C GLN A 575 38.80 -49.81 10.00
N ALA A 576 39.34 -48.63 10.34
CA ALA A 576 38.61 -47.60 11.05
C ALA A 576 37.39 -47.12 10.26
N PHE A 577 37.52 -46.95 8.93
CA PHE A 577 36.40 -46.59 8.06
C PHE A 577 35.30 -47.64 8.06
N ARG A 578 35.64 -48.94 7.99
CA ARG A 578 34.66 -50.03 8.12
C ARG A 578 33.97 -50.04 9.48
N VAL A 579 34.71 -49.82 10.57
CA VAL A 579 34.13 -49.73 11.92
C VAL A 579 33.13 -48.58 12.00
N VAL A 580 33.50 -47.38 11.54
CA VAL A 580 32.61 -46.21 11.52
C VAL A 580 31.39 -46.47 10.63
N LEU A 581 31.59 -46.85 9.37
CA LEU A 581 30.49 -47.10 8.43
C LEU A 581 29.53 -48.17 8.94
N ASN A 582 30.07 -49.28 9.47
CA ASN A 582 29.26 -50.33 10.07
C ASN A 582 28.56 -49.83 11.32
N SER A 583 29.16 -49.01 12.17
CA SER A 583 28.50 -48.50 13.38
C SER A 583 27.36 -47.51 13.11
N VAL A 584 27.46 -46.72 12.04
CA VAL A 584 26.41 -45.76 11.63
C VAL A 584 25.23 -46.46 10.99
N VAL A 585 25.50 -47.45 10.13
CA VAL A 585 24.49 -48.11 9.31
C VAL A 585 23.97 -49.38 9.97
N PHE A 586 24.81 -50.10 10.70
CA PHE A 586 24.55 -51.41 11.29
C PHE A 586 24.83 -51.40 12.81
N ARG A 587 24.07 -52.18 13.59
CA ARG A 587 24.14 -52.10 15.07
C ARG A 587 25.44 -52.64 15.69
N SER A 588 26.34 -53.25 14.92
CA SER A 588 27.61 -53.78 15.42
C SER A 588 28.73 -53.69 14.37
N SER A 589 29.89 -53.16 14.75
CA SER A 589 31.12 -53.17 13.94
C SER A 589 31.80 -54.55 13.87
N GLY A 590 31.53 -55.43 14.85
CA GLY A 590 32.09 -56.79 14.89
C GLY A 590 33.61 -56.85 15.08
N GLN A 591 34.23 -55.76 15.53
CA GLN A 591 35.67 -55.68 15.78
C GLN A 591 35.97 -55.41 17.26
N ASP A 592 37.03 -56.05 17.75
CA ASP A 592 37.53 -55.86 19.11
C ASP A 592 38.28 -54.53 19.20
N LEU A 593 37.67 -53.55 19.85
CA LEU A 593 38.20 -52.21 20.04
C LEU A 593 38.83 -52.07 21.43
N THR A 594 39.85 -51.21 21.54
CA THR A 594 40.37 -50.79 22.85
C THR A 594 39.28 -50.11 23.66
N THR A 595 39.44 -49.98 24.99
CA THR A 595 38.45 -49.29 25.85
C THR A 595 38.10 -47.88 25.35
N TRP A 596 39.11 -47.13 24.88
CA TRP A 596 38.89 -45.81 24.26
C TRP A 596 38.16 -45.92 22.92
N GLY A 597 38.48 -46.91 22.10
CA GLY A 597 37.74 -47.22 20.87
C GLY A 597 36.27 -47.53 21.12
N THR A 598 35.95 -48.28 22.17
CA THR A 598 34.57 -48.57 22.58
C THR A 598 33.82 -47.30 22.96
N TYR A 599 34.42 -46.40 23.74
CA TYR A 599 33.79 -45.11 24.09
C TYR A 599 33.58 -44.22 22.86
N ILE A 600 34.55 -44.16 21.94
CA ILE A 600 34.43 -43.40 20.69
C ILE A 600 33.30 -43.96 19.81
N GLU A 601 33.21 -45.29 19.69
CA GLU A 601 32.14 -45.96 18.96
C GLU A 601 30.77 -45.69 19.59
N MET A 602 30.66 -45.75 20.92
CA MET A 602 29.41 -45.43 21.63
C MET A 602 28.92 -44.01 21.34
N VAL A 603 29.83 -43.02 21.33
CA VAL A 603 29.47 -41.62 21.01
C VAL A 603 29.03 -41.51 19.55
N SER A 604 29.77 -42.10 18.61
CA SER A 604 29.45 -42.11 17.18
C SER A 604 28.06 -42.71 16.89
N ARG A 605 27.73 -43.83 17.56
CA ARG A 605 26.41 -44.50 17.46
C ARG A 605 25.23 -43.63 17.91
N PHE A 606 25.47 -42.56 18.65
CA PHE A 606 24.43 -41.58 19.00
C PHE A 606 24.46 -40.37 18.07
N THR A 607 25.63 -39.76 17.89
CA THR A 607 25.75 -38.48 17.19
C THR A 607 25.48 -38.60 15.69
N GLU A 608 25.99 -39.64 15.04
CA GLU A 608 25.94 -39.77 13.58
C GLU A 608 24.53 -40.13 13.08
N PRO A 609 23.77 -41.05 13.71
CA PRO A 609 22.37 -41.27 13.37
C PRO A 609 21.46 -40.05 13.62
N VAL A 610 21.72 -39.24 14.66
CA VAL A 610 20.97 -38.00 14.92
C VAL A 610 21.20 -36.98 13.79
N LEU A 611 22.45 -36.82 13.34
CA LEU A 611 22.78 -35.95 12.22
C LEU A 611 22.13 -36.44 10.91
N LEU A 612 22.14 -37.75 10.67
CA LEU A 612 21.46 -38.36 9.53
C LEU A 612 19.93 -38.13 9.59
N ALA A 613 19.31 -38.31 10.77
CA ALA A 613 17.89 -38.06 10.97
C ALA A 613 17.52 -36.58 10.70
N LEU A 614 18.34 -35.64 11.18
CA LEU A 614 18.16 -34.21 10.89
C LEU A 614 18.31 -33.89 9.39
N ALA A 615 19.24 -34.55 8.70
CA ALA A 615 19.41 -34.39 7.26
C ALA A 615 18.18 -34.93 6.48
N ILE A 616 17.65 -36.09 6.88
CA ILE A 616 16.44 -36.68 6.29
C ILE A 616 15.22 -35.79 6.52
N LEU A 617 15.03 -35.26 7.74
CA LEU A 617 13.95 -34.33 8.05
C LEU A 617 14.00 -33.07 7.18
N ALA A 618 15.19 -32.49 7.03
CA ALA A 618 15.40 -31.32 6.17
C ALA A 618 15.19 -31.62 4.67
N MET A 619 15.48 -32.84 4.24
CA MET A 619 15.23 -33.27 2.87
C MET A 619 13.73 -33.47 2.61
N ARG A 620 13.02 -34.09 3.56
CA ARG A 620 11.56 -34.25 3.52
C ARG A 620 10.86 -32.89 3.45
N SER A 621 11.27 -31.93 4.28
CA SER A 621 10.68 -30.59 4.25
C SER A 621 10.94 -29.87 2.92
N ARG A 622 12.03 -30.20 2.21
CA ARG A 622 12.36 -29.63 0.90
C ARG A 622 11.58 -30.28 -0.24
N ILE A 623 11.32 -31.58 -0.18
CA ILE A 623 10.53 -32.31 -1.20
C ILE A 623 9.04 -31.91 -1.15
N LYS A 624 8.56 -31.52 0.03
CA LYS A 624 7.23 -30.96 0.20
C LYS A 624 7.06 -29.50 -0.30
N ARG A 625 8.16 -28.82 -0.66
CA ARG A 625 8.13 -27.44 -1.19
C ARG A 625 7.67 -27.38 -2.64
#